data_AF-A0A155SX99-F1
#
_entry.id   AF-A0A155SX99-F1
#
_cell.length_a   1.000
_cell.length_b   1.000
_cell.length_c   1.000
_cell.angle_alpha   90.00
_cell.angle_beta   90.00
_cell.angle_gamma   90.00
#
_symmetry.space_group_name_H-M   'P 1'
#
loop_
_entity.id
_entity.type
_entity.pdbx_description
1 polymer ?
#
loop_
_entity_poly.entity_id
_entity_poly.type
_entity_poly.pdbx_seq_one_letter_code
_entity_poly.pdbx_strand_id
1 'polypeptide(L)' 'MASLIQVRDLLALQGRMEAKQLSLSLHTPQPMIDAMLERLEAMGKAVRIQEEPDGCLSGSCKHCPEGKACLREWWALRE' A
#
# COMPACT_ATOMS: atom_id res chain seq x y z
N MET A 1 13.90 -2.40 13.39
CA MET A 1 14.31 -2.54 11.97
C MET A 1 13.26 -3.37 11.29
N ALA A 2 12.53 -2.82 10.32
CA ALA A 2 11.60 -3.61 9.53
C ALA A 2 12.36 -4.54 8.59
N SER A 3 11.89 -5.78 8.44
CA SER A 3 12.44 -6.75 7.50
C SER A 3 11.43 -7.06 6.38
N LEU A 4 11.93 -7.55 5.23
CA LEU A 4 11.07 -7.99 4.12
C LEU A 4 10.05 -9.06 4.56
N ILE A 5 10.43 -9.87 5.55
CA ILE A 5 9.56 -10.89 6.13
C ILE A 5 8.38 -10.24 6.83
N GLN A 6 8.57 -9.16 7.59
CA GLN A 6 7.49 -8.47 8.29
C GLN A 6 6.51 -7.78 7.33
N VAL A 7 7.00 -7.20 6.24
CA VAL A 7 6.12 -6.64 5.18
C VAL A 7 5.27 -7.75 4.57
N ARG A 8 5.89 -8.88 4.22
CA ARG A 8 5.18 -10.05 3.70
C ARG A 8 4.17 -10.61 4.70
N ASP A 9 4.55 -10.74 5.97
CA ASP A 9 3.70 -11.30 7.03
C ASP A 9 2.47 -10.41 7.27
N LEU A 10 2.65 -9.10 7.33
CA LEU A 10 1.52 -8.16 7.42
C LEU A 10 0.59 -8.23 6.21
N LEU A 11 1.13 -8.34 5.00
CA LEU A 11 0.34 -8.55 3.79
C LEU A 11 -0.39 -9.90 3.82
N ALA A 12 0.22 -10.97 4.36
CA ALA A 12 -0.43 -12.26 4.53
C ALA A 12 -1.57 -12.22 5.56
N LEU A 13 -1.37 -11.51 6.67
CA LEU A 13 -2.35 -11.38 7.75
C LEU A 13 -3.55 -10.51 7.36
N GLN A 14 -3.33 -9.43 6.62
CA GLN A 14 -4.38 -8.49 6.21
C GLN A 14 -4.92 -8.77 4.81
N GLY A 15 -4.26 -9.62 4.02
CA GLY A 15 -4.56 -9.93 2.62
C GLY A 15 -4.10 -8.83 1.67
N ARG A 16 -4.56 -7.59 1.89
CA ARG A 16 -4.14 -6.40 1.13
C ARG A 16 -3.95 -5.19 2.03
N MET A 17 -2.91 -4.38 1.79
CA MET A 17 -2.65 -3.14 2.54
C MET A 17 -2.03 -2.05 1.66
N GLU A 18 -2.26 -0.80 2.05
CA GLU A 18 -1.59 0.37 1.46
C GLU A 18 -0.16 0.51 1.98
N ALA A 19 0.76 0.99 1.13
CA ALA A 19 2.16 1.26 1.51
C ALA A 19 2.28 2.23 2.70
N LYS A 20 1.37 3.23 2.77
CA LYS A 20 1.29 4.17 3.91
C LYS A 20 0.91 3.47 5.22
N GLN A 21 -0.03 2.53 5.18
CA GLN A 21 -0.42 1.80 6.39
C GLN A 21 0.68 0.84 6.85
N LEU A 22 1.39 0.21 5.92
CA LEU A 22 2.59 -0.59 6.21
C LEU A 22 3.68 0.26 6.86
N SER A 23 3.95 1.45 6.32
CA SER A 23 4.90 2.41 6.88
C SER A 23 4.57 2.79 8.33
N LEU A 24 3.30 3.09 8.62
CA LEU A 24 2.83 3.39 9.97
C LEU A 24 2.93 2.17 10.90
N SER A 25 2.48 1.00 10.46
CA SER A 25 2.46 -0.23 11.26
C SER A 25 3.86 -0.73 11.61
N LEU A 26 4.81 -0.57 10.68
CA LEU A 26 6.20 -0.99 10.85
C LEU A 26 7.11 0.13 11.36
N HIS A 27 6.56 1.32 11.64
CA HIS A 27 7.32 2.54 11.96
C HIS A 27 8.52 2.76 11.04
N THR A 28 8.33 2.51 9.75
CA THR A 28 9.39 2.50 8.74
C THR A 28 9.11 3.57 7.71
N PRO A 29 10.11 4.35 7.25
CA PRO A 29 9.89 5.38 6.24
C PRO A 29 9.22 4.81 5.00
N GLN A 30 8.20 5.51 4.50
CA GLN A 30 7.49 5.15 3.29
C GLN A 30 8.41 4.79 2.10
N PRO A 31 9.47 5.55 1.76
CA PRO A 31 10.36 5.17 0.66
C PRO A 31 11.08 3.83 0.85
N MET A 32 11.31 3.41 2.11
CA MET A 32 11.89 2.10 2.39
C MET A 32 10.85 0.99 2.19
N ILE A 33 9.59 1.22 2.58
CA ILE A 33 8.49 0.28 2.34
C ILE A 33 8.23 0.13 0.83
N ASP A 34 8.19 1.23 0.07
CA ASP A 34 8.06 1.20 -1.39
C ASP A 34 9.17 0.35 -2.02
N ALA A 35 10.44 0.61 -1.70
CA ALA A 35 11.55 -0.19 -2.22
C ALA A 35 11.46 -1.69 -1.84
N MET A 36 10.93 -2.00 -0.66
CA MET A 36 10.70 -3.37 -0.21
C MET A 36 9.57 -4.05 -0.98
N LEU A 37 8.49 -3.34 -1.29
CA LEU A 37 7.36 -3.81 -2.06
C LEU A 37 7.72 -4.00 -3.53
N GLU A 38 8.43 -3.04 -4.14
CA GLU A 38 8.99 -3.15 -5.49
C GLU A 38 9.90 -4.38 -5.61
N ARG A 39 10.72 -4.66 -4.58
CA ARG A 39 11.54 -5.87 -4.56
C ARG A 39 10.70 -7.14 -4.49
N LEU A 40 9.62 -7.16 -3.70
CA LEU A 40 8.70 -8.31 -3.63
C LEU A 40 7.95 -8.52 -4.95
N GLU A 41 7.60 -7.44 -5.64
CA GLU A 41 6.99 -7.49 -6.97
C GLU A 41 7.97 -8.02 -8.03
N ALA A 42 9.21 -7.54 -8.02
CA ALA A 42 10.27 -8.04 -8.90
C ALA A 42 10.57 -9.54 -8.67
N MET A 43 10.37 -10.03 -7.45
CA MET A 43 10.44 -11.47 -7.12
C MET A 43 9.16 -12.25 -7.45
N GLY A 44 8.11 -11.58 -7.92
CA GLY A 44 6.80 -12.18 -8.19
C GLY A 44 6.07 -12.66 -6.93
N LYS A 45 6.36 -12.09 -5.75
CA LYS A 45 5.76 -12.45 -4.46
C LYS A 45 4.66 -11.51 -4.01
N ALA A 46 4.66 -10.27 -4.51
CA ALA A 46 3.61 -9.29 -4.27
C ALA A 46 3.12 -8.73 -5.61
N VAL A 47 1.91 -8.19 -5.60
CA VAL A 47 1.32 -7.50 -6.75
C VAL A 47 0.82 -6.13 -6.31
N ARG A 48 1.12 -5.12 -7.12
CA ARG A 48 0.52 -3.80 -6.97
C ARG A 48 -0.87 -3.78 -7.58
N ILE A 49 -1.84 -3.43 -6.76
CA ILE A 49 -3.24 -3.22 -7.13
C ILE A 49 -3.47 -1.71 -7.10
N GLN A 50 -3.58 -1.11 -8.28
CA GLN A 50 -4.05 0.28 -8.38
C GLN A 50 -5.57 0.24 -8.28
N GLU A 51 -6.11 0.72 -7.15
CA GLU A 51 -7.54 0.95 -7.05
C GLU A 51 -7.82 2.30 -7.71
N GLU A 52 -8.54 2.27 -8.82
CA GLU A 52 -9.08 3.46 -9.45
C GLU A 52 -9.99 4.15 -8.43
N PRO A 53 -10.02 5.49 -8.36
CA PRO A 53 -10.90 6.22 -7.47
C PRO A 53 -12.34 6.08 -7.98
N ASP A 54 -12.96 4.93 -7.77
CA ASP A 54 -14.36 4.71 -8.06
C ASP A 54 -15.17 5.57 -7.09
N GLY A 55 -15.68 6.69 -7.60
CA GLY A 55 -16.74 7.44 -6.97
C GLY A 55 -16.34 8.38 -5.85
N CYS A 56 -15.71 9.52 -6.19
CA CYS A 56 -16.08 10.76 -5.51
C CYS A 56 -17.37 11.32 -6.14
N LEU A 57 -18.47 10.53 -6.12
CA LEU A 57 -19.79 10.93 -6.66
C LEU A 57 -20.62 11.76 -5.66
N SER A 58 -20.03 12.17 -4.53
CA SER A 58 -20.66 13.13 -3.64
C SER A 58 -19.57 13.98 -3.00
N GLY A 59 -19.61 15.29 -3.25
CA GLY A 59 -18.66 16.28 -2.76
C GLY A 59 -18.71 16.48 -1.24
N SER A 60 -18.39 15.44 -0.47
CA SER A 60 -18.41 15.44 1.00
C SER A 60 -17.13 14.87 1.62
N CYS A 61 -16.05 14.73 0.84
CA CYS A 61 -14.75 14.36 1.40
C CYS A 61 -14.10 15.58 2.08
N LYS A 62 -14.54 15.89 3.31
CA LYS A 62 -14.01 16.99 4.17
C LYS A 62 -12.50 16.89 4.51
N HIS A 63 -11.79 15.88 4.03
CA HIS A 63 -10.39 15.61 4.39
C HIS A 63 -9.50 15.21 3.19
N CYS A 64 -9.96 15.43 1.96
CA CYS A 64 -9.11 15.24 0.77
C CYS A 64 -8.51 16.60 0.38
N PRO A 65 -7.22 16.86 0.69
CA PRO A 65 -6.56 18.07 0.24
C PRO A 65 -6.46 18.04 -1.29
N GLU A 66 -7.09 19.05 -1.90
CA GLU A 66 -7.00 19.53 -3.28
C GLU A 66 -6.26 18.63 -4.31
N GLY A 67 -7.06 17.99 -5.17
CA GLY A 67 -6.68 17.80 -6.57
C GLY A 67 -5.77 16.63 -6.94
N LYS A 68 -5.31 15.81 -5.99
CA LYS A 68 -4.77 14.48 -6.32
C LYS A 68 -5.84 13.44 -6.02
N ALA A 69 -6.41 12.90 -7.10
CA ALA A 69 -7.22 11.69 -7.06
C ALA A 69 -6.69 10.74 -5.98
N CYS A 70 -7.59 10.18 -5.16
CA CYS A 70 -7.25 9.17 -4.16
C CYS A 70 -6.81 7.87 -4.85
N LEU A 71 -5.74 7.93 -5.63
CA LEU A 71 -5.04 6.81 -6.22
C LEU A 71 -4.41 6.08 -5.03
N ARG A 72 -5.16 5.11 -4.53
CA ARG A 72 -4.71 4.25 -3.45
C ARG A 72 -3.99 3.08 -4.09
N GLU A 73 -2.69 3.05 -3.85
CA GLU A 73 -1.86 1.91 -4.23
C GLU A 73 -1.96 0.86 -3.13
N TRP A 74 -2.67 -0.21 -3.45
CA TRP A 74 -2.80 -1.37 -2.62
C TRP A 74 -1.75 -2.41 -3.02
N TRP A 75 -1.28 -3.15 -2.03
CA TRP A 75 -0.36 -4.25 -2.23
C TRP A 75 -0.98 -5.50 -1.64
N ALA A 76 -0.85 -6.61 -2.35
CA ALA A 76 -1.27 -7.93 -1.90
C ALA A 76 -0.18 -8.96 -2.21
N LEU A 77 -0.19 -10.08 -1.49
CA LEU A 77 0.66 -11.19 -1.86
C LEU A 77 0.11 -11.89 -3.10
N ARG A 78 1.02 -12.35 -3.95
CA ARG A 78 0.70 -13.25 -5.05
C ARG A 78 0.66 -14.67 -4.49
N GLU A 79 -0.49 -15.31 -4.57
CA GLU A 79 -0.71 -16.73 -4.25
C GLU A 79 0.16 -17.68 -5.08
#